data_AF-A0A521USU6-F1
#
_entry.id   AF-A0A521USU6-F1
#
_cell.length_a   1.000
_cell.length_b   1.000
_cell.length_c   1.000
_cell.angle_alpha   90.00
_cell.angle_beta   90.00
_cell.angle_gamma   90.00
#
_symmetry.space_group_name_H-M   'P 1'
#
loop_
_entity.id
_entity.type
_entity.pdbx_description
1 polymer ?
#
loop_
_entity_poly.entity_id
_entity_poly.type
_entity_poly.pdbx_seq_one_letter_code
_entity_poly.pdbx_strand_id
1 'polypeptide(L)'
;METTDAQKTALLLHLFGDQEETLRLLAPDGWLNNPLLRLRHPTAEQQYQEAVRFQENLCRLFRKKKPEQEASPPPQRSDFEDDHLDDVRPLDELRRLLGDCTWLVFSNNHTVTGPEGEEYNLGSFRGSGGFIADFLNEHYPSEKESFDYMDFYCAGAFTFGRADTTPVFELLFQRLKEKGCDWTYSFPRIHLVDFSGLREADEKENPAEYDPAAAMQKELERAEKRRESERLKRELDEAYEQAFEEAKYQPPPPEVAAYRKVFGRLPEGFPGS
;
A
#
# COMPACT_ATOMS: atom_id res chain seq x y z
N MET A 1 9.71 19.97 9.77
CA MET A 1 8.73 21.04 9.43
C MET A 1 7.81 20.45 8.37
N GLU A 2 6.49 20.57 8.50
CA GLU A 2 5.57 19.96 7.54
C GLU A 2 5.40 20.87 6.30
N THR A 3 5.41 20.26 5.12
CA THR A 3 5.24 20.97 3.85
C THR A 3 3.80 21.44 3.65
N THR A 4 3.64 22.57 2.96
CA THR A 4 2.34 23.09 2.52
C THR A 4 1.80 22.29 1.33
N ASP A 5 0.49 22.33 1.10
CA ASP A 5 -0.10 21.64 -0.05
C ASP A 5 0.43 22.17 -1.39
N ALA A 6 0.75 23.47 -1.50
CA ALA A 6 1.40 24.02 -2.68
C ALA A 6 2.79 23.41 -2.94
N GLN A 7 3.56 23.13 -1.88
CA GLN A 7 4.86 22.46 -2.01
C GLN A 7 4.68 20.99 -2.41
N LYS A 8 3.69 20.29 -1.84
CA LYS A 8 3.37 18.90 -2.22
C LYS A 8 2.94 18.81 -3.68
N THR A 9 2.04 19.69 -4.13
CA THR A 9 1.62 19.79 -5.53
C THR A 9 2.80 20.10 -6.45
N ALA A 10 3.67 21.03 -6.08
CA ALA A 10 4.87 21.33 -6.87
C ALA A 10 5.83 20.13 -6.99
N LEU A 11 5.98 19.34 -5.92
CA LEU A 11 6.74 18.10 -5.96
C LEU A 11 6.06 17.07 -6.87
N LEU A 12 4.75 16.85 -6.74
CA LEU A 12 4.03 15.91 -7.60
C LEU A 12 4.07 16.30 -9.09
N LEU A 13 3.95 17.60 -9.43
CA LEU A 13 4.15 18.07 -10.81
C LEU A 13 5.52 17.68 -11.35
N HIS A 14 6.57 17.76 -10.52
CA HIS A 14 7.90 17.32 -10.90
C HIS A 14 7.99 15.79 -11.04
N LEU A 15 7.39 15.04 -10.11
CA LEU A 15 7.41 13.58 -10.12
C LEU A 15 6.62 12.97 -11.27
N PHE A 16 5.52 13.59 -11.68
CA PHE A 16 4.69 13.13 -12.80
C PHE A 16 5.25 13.65 -14.13
N GLY A 17 5.76 14.88 -14.16
CA GLY A 17 6.39 15.48 -15.33
C GLY A 17 5.45 15.55 -16.54
N ASP A 18 6.03 15.66 -17.73
CA ASP A 18 5.28 15.53 -18.98
C ASP A 18 4.87 14.07 -19.20
N GLN A 19 3.57 13.83 -19.41
CA GLN A 19 3.03 12.46 -19.46
C GLN A 19 3.39 11.74 -20.76
N GLU A 20 3.50 12.46 -21.89
CA GLU A 20 3.89 11.83 -23.15
C GLU A 20 5.38 11.46 -23.15
N GLU A 21 6.23 12.33 -22.62
CA GLU A 21 7.64 12.03 -22.42
C GLU A 21 7.82 10.87 -21.45
N THR A 22 7.09 10.89 -20.33
CA THR A 22 7.12 9.79 -19.36
C THR A 22 6.66 8.46 -19.96
N LEU A 23 5.62 8.48 -20.79
CA LEU A 23 5.17 7.30 -21.53
C LEU A 23 6.26 6.78 -22.49
N ARG A 24 6.89 7.68 -23.25
CA ARG A 24 7.99 7.33 -24.17
C ARG A 24 9.22 6.77 -23.45
N LEU A 25 9.51 7.26 -22.25
CA LEU A 25 10.61 6.75 -21.42
C LEU A 25 10.33 5.34 -20.89
N LEU A 26 9.11 5.09 -20.39
CA LEU A 26 8.75 3.81 -19.80
C LEU A 26 8.39 2.74 -20.85
N ALA A 27 7.85 3.16 -21.99
CA ALA A 27 7.38 2.30 -23.08
C ALA A 27 7.86 2.81 -24.44
N PRO A 28 9.18 2.73 -24.74
CA PRO A 28 9.75 3.23 -26.00
C PRO A 28 9.17 2.54 -27.25
N ASP A 29 8.83 1.26 -27.14
CA ASP A 29 8.22 0.46 -28.22
C ASP A 29 6.67 0.53 -28.24
N GLY A 30 6.10 1.46 -27.46
CA GLY A 30 4.66 1.65 -27.30
C GLY A 30 4.06 0.85 -26.14
N TRP A 31 2.99 1.41 -25.53
CA TRP A 31 2.36 0.87 -24.33
C TRP A 31 1.78 -0.54 -24.50
N LEU A 32 1.19 -0.83 -25.67
CA LEU A 32 0.63 -2.15 -25.96
C LEU A 32 1.68 -3.27 -26.01
N ASN A 33 2.94 -2.93 -26.26
CA ASN A 33 4.06 -3.87 -26.26
C ASN A 33 4.80 -3.89 -24.91
N ASN A 34 4.38 -3.08 -23.95
CA ASN A 34 5.05 -2.94 -22.67
C ASN A 34 4.54 -3.98 -21.65
N PRO A 35 5.41 -4.68 -20.92
CA PRO A 35 5.00 -5.61 -19.86
C PRO A 35 4.11 -4.97 -18.78
N LEU A 36 4.25 -3.66 -18.50
CA LEU A 36 3.43 -2.93 -17.52
C LEU A 36 1.94 -2.93 -17.88
N LEU A 37 1.58 -3.15 -19.15
CA LEU A 37 0.19 -3.34 -19.57
C LEU A 37 -0.51 -4.44 -18.75
N ARG A 38 0.24 -5.49 -18.36
CA ARG A 38 -0.29 -6.63 -17.61
C ARG A 38 -0.75 -6.29 -16.19
N LEU A 39 -0.37 -5.14 -15.65
CA LEU A 39 -0.91 -4.67 -14.37
C LEU A 39 -2.43 -4.49 -14.45
N ARG A 40 -2.92 -4.01 -15.60
CA ARG A 40 -4.35 -3.73 -15.85
C ARG A 40 -5.01 -4.78 -16.73
N HIS A 41 -4.26 -5.36 -17.67
CA HIS A 41 -4.73 -6.33 -18.65
C HIS A 41 -4.01 -7.67 -18.48
N PRO A 42 -4.21 -8.37 -17.34
CA PRO A 42 -3.56 -9.65 -17.08
C PRO A 42 -3.96 -10.68 -18.13
N THR A 43 -3.03 -11.55 -18.48
CA THR A 43 -3.35 -12.73 -19.28
C THR A 43 -4.32 -13.63 -18.52
N ALA A 44 -5.09 -14.42 -19.23
CA ALA A 44 -5.96 -15.44 -18.66
C ALA A 44 -5.21 -16.42 -17.74
N GLU A 45 -3.93 -16.67 -18.01
CA GLU A 45 -3.07 -17.46 -17.15
C GLU A 45 -2.75 -16.76 -15.82
N GLN A 46 -2.43 -15.46 -15.85
CA GLN A 46 -2.22 -14.67 -14.63
C GLN A 46 -3.49 -14.62 -13.78
N GLN A 47 -4.65 -14.39 -14.40
CA GLN A 47 -5.94 -14.39 -13.72
C GLN A 47 -6.22 -15.73 -13.03
N TYR A 48 -5.99 -16.84 -13.75
CA TYR A 48 -6.15 -18.18 -13.20
C TYR A 48 -5.23 -18.42 -11.98
N GLN A 49 -3.94 -18.12 -12.11
CA GLN A 49 -2.97 -18.30 -11.03
C GLN A 49 -3.28 -17.44 -9.80
N GLU A 50 -3.76 -16.21 -10.01
CA GLU A 50 -4.23 -15.33 -8.94
C GLU A 50 -5.44 -15.92 -8.21
N ALA A 51 -6.42 -16.44 -8.95
CA ALA A 51 -7.61 -17.06 -8.38
C ALA A 51 -7.26 -18.30 -7.54
N VAL A 52 -6.36 -19.16 -8.04
CA VAL A 52 -5.87 -20.33 -7.31
C VAL A 52 -5.16 -19.91 -6.02
N ARG A 53 -4.20 -18.97 -6.11
CA ARG A 53 -3.46 -18.47 -4.93
C ARG A 53 -4.40 -17.84 -3.90
N PHE A 54 -5.39 -17.08 -4.35
CA PHE A 54 -6.39 -16.47 -3.46
C PHE A 54 -7.20 -17.53 -2.71
N GLN A 55 -7.71 -18.55 -3.41
CA GLN A 55 -8.44 -19.65 -2.79
C GLN A 55 -7.56 -20.41 -1.78
N GLU A 56 -6.31 -20.71 -2.13
CA GLU A 56 -5.38 -21.37 -1.21
C GLU A 56 -5.15 -20.57 0.07
N ASN A 57 -4.95 -19.25 -0.07
CA ASN A 57 -4.76 -18.35 1.06
C ASN A 57 -6.01 -18.29 1.95
N LEU A 58 -7.21 -18.19 1.36
CA LEU A 58 -8.46 -18.25 2.11
C LEU A 58 -8.61 -19.59 2.84
N CYS A 59 -8.34 -20.71 2.17
CA CYS A 59 -8.38 -22.03 2.80
C CYS A 59 -7.41 -22.14 3.99
N ARG A 60 -6.20 -21.57 3.90
CA ARG A 60 -5.24 -21.53 5.01
C ARG A 60 -5.76 -20.69 6.18
N LEU A 61 -6.39 -19.55 5.92
CA LEU A 61 -6.96 -18.68 6.93
C LEU A 61 -8.17 -19.30 7.65
N PHE A 62 -9.06 -19.97 6.90
CA PHE A 62 -10.31 -20.52 7.43
C PHE A 62 -10.24 -21.97 7.91
N ARG A 63 -9.15 -22.71 7.63
CA ARG A 63 -8.94 -24.10 8.09
C ARG A 63 -9.07 -24.28 9.61
N LYS A 64 -8.91 -23.21 10.40
CA LYS A 64 -9.07 -23.25 11.86
C LYS A 64 -10.53 -23.08 12.33
N LYS A 65 -11.51 -22.74 11.48
CA LYS A 65 -12.84 -22.28 11.94
C LYS A 65 -14.07 -23.13 11.61
N LYS A 66 -14.18 -23.94 10.55
CA LYS A 66 -15.36 -24.83 10.36
C LYS A 66 -15.09 -26.04 9.42
N PRO A 67 -15.63 -27.26 9.71
CA PRO A 67 -15.51 -28.43 8.82
C PRO A 67 -16.58 -28.53 7.71
N GLU A 68 -17.56 -27.62 7.59
CA GLU A 68 -18.81 -27.90 6.83
C GLU A 68 -19.24 -26.83 5.80
N GLN A 69 -18.43 -25.82 5.50
CA GLN A 69 -18.74 -24.98 4.32
C GLN A 69 -18.32 -25.74 3.06
N GLU A 70 -19.28 -26.06 2.19
CA GLU A 70 -19.04 -26.52 0.82
C GLU A 70 -17.96 -25.63 0.20
N ALA A 71 -16.75 -26.19 0.07
CA ALA A 71 -15.66 -25.48 -0.55
C ALA A 71 -16.11 -25.11 -1.96
N SER A 72 -16.05 -23.82 -2.31
CA SER A 72 -16.27 -23.40 -3.69
C SER A 72 -15.41 -24.26 -4.62
N PRO A 73 -15.94 -24.70 -5.78
CA PRO A 73 -15.17 -25.51 -6.70
C PRO A 73 -13.85 -24.79 -7.05
N PRO A 74 -12.75 -25.54 -7.25
CA PRO A 74 -11.50 -24.92 -7.63
C PRO A 74 -11.66 -24.17 -8.97
N PRO A 75 -11.07 -22.98 -9.13
CA PRO A 75 -11.05 -22.27 -10.39
C PRO A 75 -10.56 -23.20 -11.50
N GLN A 76 -11.18 -23.12 -12.68
CA GLN A 76 -10.70 -23.83 -13.86
C GLN A 76 -10.04 -22.84 -14.81
N ARG A 77 -8.97 -23.26 -15.49
CA ARG A 77 -8.27 -22.39 -16.44
C ARG A 77 -9.18 -21.90 -17.57
N SER A 78 -10.20 -22.69 -17.94
CA SER A 78 -11.21 -22.34 -18.95
C SER A 78 -12.15 -21.22 -18.55
N ASP A 79 -12.18 -20.84 -17.27
CA ASP A 79 -13.05 -19.77 -16.77
C ASP A 79 -12.47 -18.37 -17.06
N PHE A 80 -11.26 -18.31 -17.62
CA PHE A 80 -10.49 -17.07 -17.80
C PHE A 80 -10.12 -16.86 -19.26
N GLU A 81 -10.30 -15.62 -19.72
CA GLU A 81 -9.97 -15.14 -21.06
C GLU A 81 -9.04 -13.93 -20.98
N ASP A 82 -8.26 -13.71 -22.04
CA ASP A 82 -7.39 -12.53 -22.10
C ASP A 82 -8.26 -11.28 -22.25
N ASP A 83 -7.88 -10.21 -21.55
CA ASP A 83 -8.61 -8.95 -21.66
C ASP A 83 -8.58 -8.38 -23.09
N HIS A 84 -9.68 -7.77 -23.49
CA HIS A 84 -9.78 -7.05 -24.75
C HIS A 84 -8.99 -5.75 -24.69
N LEU A 85 -8.07 -5.56 -25.63
CA LEU A 85 -7.16 -4.41 -25.65
C LEU A 85 -7.68 -3.22 -26.48
N ASP A 86 -8.91 -3.29 -27.00
CA ASP A 86 -9.47 -2.30 -27.93
C ASP A 86 -9.68 -0.92 -27.29
N ASP A 87 -9.89 -0.87 -25.97
CA ASP A 87 -10.16 0.35 -25.20
C ASP A 87 -8.97 0.82 -24.34
N VAL A 88 -7.76 0.28 -24.59
CA VAL A 88 -6.55 0.67 -23.88
C VAL A 88 -6.26 2.15 -24.11
N ARG A 89 -6.08 2.89 -23.02
CA ARG A 89 -5.75 4.32 -23.02
C ARG A 89 -4.41 4.53 -22.34
N PRO A 90 -3.29 4.54 -23.10
CA PRO A 90 -1.95 4.52 -22.53
C PRO A 90 -1.68 5.62 -21.50
N LEU A 91 -2.13 6.85 -21.74
CA LEU A 91 -1.92 7.95 -20.80
C LEU A 91 -2.74 7.80 -19.52
N ASP A 92 -3.97 7.29 -19.60
CA ASP A 92 -4.81 7.07 -18.42
C ASP A 92 -4.24 5.94 -17.55
N GLU A 93 -3.82 4.84 -18.18
CA GLU A 93 -3.18 3.74 -17.48
C GLU A 93 -1.82 4.13 -16.89
N LEU A 94 -1.04 4.96 -17.58
CA LEU A 94 0.19 5.53 -17.06
C LEU A 94 -0.07 6.40 -15.83
N ARG A 95 -1.04 7.32 -15.88
CA ARG A 95 -1.39 8.19 -14.75
C ARG A 95 -1.78 7.37 -13.53
N ARG A 96 -2.59 6.33 -13.74
CA ARG A 96 -3.00 5.42 -12.67
C ARG A 96 -1.80 4.68 -12.08
N LEU A 97 -0.89 4.16 -12.93
CA LEU A 97 0.33 3.49 -12.48
C LEU A 97 1.26 4.43 -11.70
N LEU A 98 1.46 5.65 -12.19
CA LEU A 98 2.25 6.67 -11.48
C LEU A 98 1.60 7.02 -10.14
N GLY A 99 0.27 7.13 -10.09
CA GLY A 99 -0.49 7.33 -8.86
C GLY A 99 -0.31 6.16 -7.88
N ASP A 100 -0.42 4.92 -8.34
CA ASP A 100 -0.23 3.72 -7.53
C ASP A 100 1.18 3.65 -6.93
N CYS A 101 2.22 3.87 -7.76
CA CYS A 101 3.61 3.89 -7.31
C CYS A 101 3.90 5.09 -6.39
N THR A 102 3.33 6.26 -6.65
CA THR A 102 3.45 7.45 -5.79
C THR A 102 2.81 7.19 -4.43
N TRP A 103 1.64 6.55 -4.41
CA TRP A 103 0.99 6.17 -3.16
C TRP A 103 1.88 5.23 -2.35
N LEU A 104 2.55 4.24 -2.96
CA LEU A 104 3.51 3.43 -2.22
C LEU A 104 4.69 4.25 -1.70
N VAL A 105 5.28 5.15 -2.48
CA VAL A 105 6.44 5.94 -2.03
C VAL A 105 6.11 6.89 -0.86
N PHE A 106 4.95 7.56 -0.90
CA PHE A 106 4.56 8.57 0.07
C PHE A 106 3.68 8.03 1.21
N SER A 107 3.12 6.84 1.05
CA SER A 107 2.24 6.22 2.03
C SER A 107 2.88 4.96 2.59
N ASN A 108 2.08 4.05 3.15
CA ASN A 108 2.57 2.83 3.79
C ASN A 108 3.57 3.08 4.95
N ASN A 109 3.40 4.20 5.64
CA ASN A 109 4.29 4.73 6.70
C ASN A 109 5.70 5.10 6.22
N HIS A 110 5.96 5.13 4.92
CA HIS A 110 7.23 5.64 4.39
C HIS A 110 7.28 7.16 4.49
N THR A 111 8.48 7.73 4.41
CA THR A 111 8.68 9.18 4.54
C THR A 111 9.56 9.69 3.42
N VAL A 112 9.06 10.69 2.70
CA VAL A 112 9.86 11.48 1.76
C VAL A 112 10.30 12.75 2.49
N THR A 113 11.61 12.96 2.58
CA THR A 113 12.22 14.14 3.20
C THR A 113 12.83 15.02 2.12
N GLY A 114 12.65 16.34 2.24
CA GLY A 114 13.26 17.31 1.36
C GLY A 114 14.67 17.71 1.79
N PRO A 115 15.34 18.56 1.00
CA PRO A 115 16.73 18.96 1.24
C PRO A 115 16.94 19.76 2.53
N GLU A 116 15.90 20.39 3.08
CA GLU A 116 15.97 21.13 4.35
C GLU A 116 15.47 20.29 5.54
N GLY A 117 15.20 19.00 5.32
CA GLY A 117 14.63 18.08 6.33
C GLY A 117 13.13 18.29 6.55
N GLU A 118 12.45 18.95 5.63
CA GLU A 118 10.99 19.02 5.61
C GLU A 118 10.37 17.70 5.15
N GLU A 119 9.26 17.31 5.75
CA GLU A 119 8.57 16.07 5.39
C GLU A 119 7.44 16.34 4.39
N TYR A 120 7.39 15.56 3.32
CA TYR A 120 6.31 15.56 2.36
C TYR A 120 5.24 14.54 2.76
N ASN A 121 4.35 14.96 3.67
CA ASN A 121 3.24 14.15 4.13
C ASN A 121 1.98 14.42 3.30
N LEU A 122 1.54 13.43 2.50
CA LEU A 122 0.30 13.52 1.72
C LEU A 122 -0.97 13.20 2.54
N GLY A 123 -0.81 12.94 3.84
CA GLY A 123 -1.88 12.63 4.79
C GLY A 123 -1.90 11.15 5.18
N SER A 124 -3.00 10.72 5.80
CA SER A 124 -3.22 9.31 6.16
C SER A 124 -3.16 8.39 4.93
N PHE A 125 -3.19 7.06 5.11
CA PHE A 125 -3.27 6.09 4.00
C PHE A 125 -4.35 6.45 2.95
N ARG A 126 -5.55 6.82 3.42
CA ARG A 126 -6.64 7.28 2.55
C ARG A 126 -6.45 8.72 2.08
N GLY A 127 -5.89 9.57 2.95
CA GLY A 127 -5.58 10.97 2.62
C GLY A 127 -4.58 11.09 1.46
N SER A 128 -3.53 10.28 1.46
CA SER A 128 -2.55 10.18 0.38
C SER A 128 -3.22 9.78 -0.93
N GLY A 129 -4.14 8.79 -0.89
CA GLY A 129 -4.90 8.38 -2.07
C GLY A 129 -5.80 9.52 -2.59
N GLY A 130 -6.49 10.23 -1.69
CA GLY A 130 -7.32 11.38 -2.05
C GLY A 130 -6.50 12.53 -2.65
N PHE A 131 -5.36 12.86 -2.05
CA PHE A 131 -4.48 13.92 -2.56
C PHE A 131 -3.96 13.62 -3.96
N ILE A 132 -3.57 12.36 -4.23
CA ILE A 132 -3.11 11.92 -5.56
C ILE A 132 -4.26 11.98 -6.58
N ALA A 133 -5.47 11.56 -6.18
CA ALA A 133 -6.65 11.62 -7.04
C ALA A 133 -7.01 13.07 -7.41
N ASP A 134 -7.09 13.96 -6.42
CA ASP A 134 -7.36 15.38 -6.64
C ASP A 134 -6.30 16.01 -7.54
N PHE A 135 -5.02 15.73 -7.28
CA PHE A 135 -3.90 16.18 -8.09
C PHE A 135 -4.01 15.72 -9.56
N LEU A 136 -4.28 14.44 -9.80
CA LEU A 136 -4.40 13.90 -11.15
C LEU A 136 -5.62 14.47 -11.89
N ASN A 137 -6.75 14.58 -11.21
CA ASN A 137 -7.97 15.16 -11.79
C ASN A 137 -7.78 16.63 -12.16
N GLU A 138 -7.02 17.40 -11.36
CA GLU A 138 -6.77 18.82 -11.61
C GLU A 138 -5.74 19.04 -12.73
N HIS A 139 -4.63 18.32 -12.71
CA HIS A 139 -3.48 18.62 -13.59
C HIS A 139 -3.40 17.74 -14.84
N TYR A 140 -4.05 16.57 -14.84
CA TYR A 140 -4.03 15.63 -15.95
C TYR A 140 -5.43 15.07 -16.24
N PRO A 141 -6.43 15.93 -16.49
CA PRO A 141 -7.81 15.50 -16.66
C PRO A 141 -7.94 14.50 -17.82
N SER A 142 -8.74 13.46 -17.59
CA SER A 142 -9.19 12.53 -18.64
C SER A 142 -10.64 12.82 -18.99
N GLU A 143 -11.00 12.65 -20.26
CA GLU A 143 -12.39 12.80 -20.70
C GLU A 143 -13.29 11.65 -20.22
N LYS A 144 -12.70 10.52 -19.82
CA LYS A 144 -13.41 9.26 -19.53
C LYS A 144 -13.14 8.72 -18.13
N GLU A 145 -12.08 9.18 -17.46
CA GLU A 145 -11.74 8.76 -16.10
C GLU A 145 -11.68 9.97 -15.17
N SER A 146 -12.27 9.80 -13.99
CA SER A 146 -12.00 10.63 -12.83
C SER A 146 -11.58 9.71 -11.70
N PHE A 147 -10.51 10.06 -11.00
CA PHE A 147 -10.04 9.27 -9.88
C PHE A 147 -10.72 9.68 -8.57
N ASP A 148 -10.86 8.72 -7.66
CA ASP A 148 -11.14 8.95 -6.25
C ASP A 148 -10.05 8.33 -5.37
N TYR A 149 -10.16 8.50 -4.06
CA TYR A 149 -9.15 7.97 -3.14
C TYR A 149 -9.04 6.44 -3.16
N MET A 150 -10.10 5.71 -3.52
CA MET A 150 -10.11 4.24 -3.60
C MET A 150 -9.31 3.74 -4.79
N ASP A 151 -9.11 4.57 -5.82
CA ASP A 151 -8.28 4.20 -6.97
C ASP A 151 -6.83 3.92 -6.57
N PHE A 152 -6.32 4.65 -5.56
CA PHE A 152 -4.94 4.60 -5.08
C PHE A 152 -4.80 4.03 -3.66
N TYR A 153 -5.85 4.00 -2.86
CA TYR A 153 -5.81 3.42 -1.53
C TYR A 153 -5.50 1.92 -1.61
N CYS A 154 -4.44 1.48 -0.91
CA CYS A 154 -3.88 0.12 -1.05
C CYS A 154 -3.44 -0.22 -2.47
N ALA A 155 -2.97 0.79 -3.21
CA ALA A 155 -2.42 0.64 -4.55
C ALA A 155 -1.45 -0.53 -4.65
N GLY A 156 -1.54 -1.28 -5.75
CA GLY A 156 -0.61 -2.35 -6.08
C GLY A 156 -0.77 -3.66 -5.30
N ALA A 157 -1.56 -3.70 -4.20
CA ALA A 157 -1.69 -4.88 -3.34
C ALA A 157 -2.12 -6.17 -4.07
N PHE A 158 -2.83 -6.03 -5.18
CA PHE A 158 -3.28 -7.17 -5.99
C PHE A 158 -2.72 -7.19 -7.42
N THR A 159 -2.06 -6.12 -7.86
CA THR A 159 -1.67 -5.95 -9.28
C THR A 159 -0.16 -5.92 -9.50
N PHE A 160 0.64 -5.49 -8.52
CA PHE A 160 2.11 -5.32 -8.71
C PHE A 160 2.87 -6.65 -8.88
N GLY A 161 2.23 -7.79 -8.60
CA GLY A 161 2.77 -9.10 -8.93
C GLY A 161 2.68 -9.47 -10.43
N ARG A 162 1.98 -8.69 -11.26
CA ARG A 162 1.69 -9.02 -12.67
C ARG A 162 2.78 -8.56 -13.65
N ALA A 163 3.58 -7.56 -13.27
CA ALA A 163 4.65 -7.02 -14.09
C ALA A 163 5.74 -6.39 -13.21
N ASP A 164 6.94 -6.20 -13.76
CA ASP A 164 8.03 -5.52 -13.06
C ASP A 164 7.80 -3.99 -13.02
N THR A 165 7.45 -3.48 -11.84
CA THR A 165 7.23 -2.04 -11.60
C THR A 165 8.50 -1.27 -11.24
N THR A 166 9.65 -1.95 -11.12
CA THR A 166 10.94 -1.33 -10.77
C THR A 166 11.27 -0.13 -11.67
N PRO A 167 11.08 -0.14 -13.00
CA PRO A 167 11.37 1.03 -13.85
C PRO A 167 10.58 2.29 -13.49
N VAL A 168 9.34 2.12 -13.00
CA VAL A 168 8.49 3.25 -12.58
C VAL A 168 9.02 3.85 -11.28
N PHE A 169 9.37 3.01 -10.31
CA PHE A 169 10.00 3.48 -9.08
C PHE A 169 11.35 4.13 -9.33
N GLU A 170 12.17 3.59 -10.24
CA GLU A 170 13.45 4.18 -10.62
C GLU A 170 13.25 5.60 -11.15
N LEU A 171 12.25 5.81 -12.02
CA LEU A 171 11.90 7.13 -12.53
C LEU A 171 11.48 8.09 -11.41
N LEU A 172 10.60 7.66 -10.50
CA LEU A 172 10.15 8.48 -9.39
C LEU A 172 11.32 8.85 -8.45
N PHE A 173 12.17 7.88 -8.10
CA PHE A 173 13.32 8.12 -7.25
C PHE A 173 14.38 8.99 -7.92
N GLN A 174 14.56 8.88 -9.24
CA GLN A 174 15.45 9.76 -9.99
C GLN A 174 14.96 11.21 -9.91
N ARG A 175 13.66 11.45 -10.08
CA ARG A 175 13.04 12.78 -9.94
C ARG A 175 13.09 13.29 -8.48
N LEU A 176 12.88 12.43 -7.49
CA LEU A 176 13.09 12.80 -6.08
C LEU A 176 14.53 13.23 -5.81
N LYS A 177 15.51 12.46 -6.30
CA LYS A 177 16.93 12.75 -6.15
C LYS A 177 17.33 14.07 -6.81
N GLU A 178 16.76 14.40 -7.96
CA GLU A 178 16.95 15.68 -8.65
C GLU A 178 16.46 16.89 -7.83
N LYS A 179 15.46 16.69 -6.96
CA LYS A 179 15.00 17.70 -5.99
C LYS A 179 15.77 17.72 -4.68
N GLY A 180 16.78 16.86 -4.54
CA GLY A 180 17.51 16.70 -3.28
C GLY A 180 16.65 16.05 -2.19
N CYS A 181 15.56 15.37 -2.56
CA CYS A 181 14.76 14.60 -1.63
C CYS A 181 15.42 13.25 -1.33
N ASP A 182 15.09 12.71 -0.16
CA ASP A 182 15.46 11.37 0.28
C ASP A 182 14.23 10.58 0.75
N TRP A 183 14.40 9.29 0.98
CA TRP A 183 13.32 8.38 1.31
C TRP A 183 13.69 7.41 2.42
N THR A 184 12.87 7.40 3.46
CA THR A 184 12.96 6.45 4.58
C THR A 184 11.89 5.38 4.38
N TYR A 185 12.34 4.13 4.33
CA TYR A 185 11.47 2.97 4.25
C TYR A 185 10.99 2.58 5.65
N SER A 186 9.72 2.20 5.74
CA SER A 186 9.10 1.74 6.98
C SER A 186 8.73 0.28 6.82
N PHE A 187 9.47 -0.61 7.48
CA PHE A 187 9.22 -2.03 7.38
C PHE A 187 7.82 -2.37 7.96
N PRO A 188 7.00 -3.16 7.25
CA PRO A 188 5.63 -3.43 7.66
C PRO A 188 5.53 -3.93 9.11
N ARG A 189 4.79 -3.20 9.95
CA ARG A 189 4.52 -3.57 11.34
C ARG A 189 3.03 -3.44 11.64
N ILE A 190 2.45 -4.51 12.17
CA ILE A 190 1.06 -4.53 12.60
C ILE A 190 1.01 -4.11 14.07
N HIS A 191 0.29 -3.02 14.35
CA HIS A 191 0.08 -2.54 15.70
C HIS A 191 -1.33 -2.87 16.19
N LEU A 192 -1.43 -3.35 17.43
CA LEU A 192 -2.71 -3.45 18.13
C LEU A 192 -3.07 -2.08 18.69
N VAL A 193 -4.20 -1.51 18.26
CA VAL A 193 -4.76 -0.28 18.82
C VAL A 193 -5.88 -0.62 19.79
N ASP A 194 -5.73 -0.20 21.05
CA ASP A 194 -6.77 -0.36 22.07
C ASP A 194 -7.65 0.89 22.12
N PHE A 195 -8.94 0.73 21.78
CA PHE A 195 -9.93 1.80 21.81
C PHE A 195 -10.78 1.80 23.10
N SER A 196 -10.49 0.93 24.06
CA SER A 196 -11.31 0.78 25.28
C SER A 196 -11.43 2.09 26.07
N GLY A 197 -10.35 2.86 26.19
CA GLY A 197 -10.32 4.13 26.93
C GLY A 197 -11.21 5.25 26.35
N LEU A 198 -11.60 5.18 25.07
CA LEU A 198 -12.51 6.15 24.45
C LEU A 198 -13.97 5.92 24.84
N ARG A 199 -14.38 4.68 25.12
CA ARG A 199 -15.74 4.36 25.59
C ARG A 199 -15.95 4.72 27.05
N GLU A 200 -14.89 4.70 27.86
CA GLU A 200 -14.97 4.94 29.30
C GLU A 200 -15.18 6.43 29.65
N ALA A 201 -14.74 7.35 28.79
CA ALA A 201 -14.95 8.79 29.00
C ALA A 201 -16.42 9.22 28.85
N ASP A 202 -17.26 8.42 28.18
CA ASP A 202 -18.68 8.70 27.93
C ASP A 202 -19.64 8.03 28.95
N GLU A 203 -19.16 7.08 29.76
CA GLU A 203 -19.95 6.42 30.81
C GLU A 203 -19.96 7.29 32.09
N LYS A 204 -20.97 8.16 32.25
CA LYS A 204 -21.25 8.80 33.55
C LYS A 204 -21.81 7.76 34.53
N GLU A 205 -20.99 7.25 35.44
CA GLU A 205 -21.45 6.33 36.48
C GLU A 205 -22.43 7.04 37.46
N ASN A 206 -23.66 6.54 37.56
CA ASN A 206 -24.66 7.00 38.51
C ASN A 206 -24.41 6.36 39.88
N PRO A 207 -24.08 7.12 40.94
CA PRO A 207 -23.70 6.56 42.25
C PRO A 207 -24.79 5.72 42.93
N ALA A 208 -26.06 5.88 42.53
CA ALA A 208 -27.19 5.14 43.08
C ALA A 208 -27.34 3.70 42.53
N GLU A 209 -26.64 3.37 41.45
CA GLU A 209 -26.73 2.07 40.74
C GLU A 209 -25.43 1.24 40.89
N TYR A 210 -24.53 1.63 41.79
CA TYR A 210 -23.25 0.94 42.00
C TYR A 210 -23.44 -0.41 42.68
N ASP A 211 -23.15 -1.48 41.94
CA ASP A 211 -23.05 -2.85 42.46
C ASP A 211 -21.57 -3.27 42.56
N PRO A 212 -21.03 -3.50 43.78
CA PRO A 212 -19.66 -3.94 43.99
C PRO A 212 -19.30 -5.27 43.29
N ALA A 213 -20.25 -6.20 43.18
CA ALA A 213 -20.01 -7.49 42.54
C ALA A 213 -19.86 -7.32 41.02
N ALA A 214 -20.73 -6.52 40.40
CA ALA A 214 -20.60 -6.14 38.99
C ALA A 214 -19.32 -5.35 38.71
N ALA A 215 -18.92 -4.44 39.61
CA ALA A 215 -17.68 -3.68 39.48
C ALA A 215 -16.43 -4.58 39.52
N MET A 216 -16.37 -5.53 40.45
CA MET A 216 -15.28 -6.51 40.55
C MET A 216 -15.23 -7.43 39.33
N GLN A 217 -16.38 -7.87 38.82
CA GLN A 217 -16.47 -8.66 37.59
C GLN A 217 -15.97 -7.88 36.37
N LYS A 218 -16.37 -6.60 36.22
CA LYS A 218 -15.89 -5.69 35.17
C LYS A 218 -14.37 -5.49 35.28
N GLU A 219 -13.83 -5.42 36.50
CA GLU A 219 -12.38 -5.32 36.72
C GLU A 219 -11.62 -6.60 36.33
N LEU A 220 -12.16 -7.78 36.65
CA LEU A 220 -11.60 -9.07 36.24
C LEU A 220 -11.59 -9.24 34.72
N GLU A 221 -12.70 -8.95 34.05
CA GLU A 221 -12.80 -8.99 32.59
C GLU A 221 -11.83 -8.00 31.92
N ARG A 222 -11.67 -6.80 32.49
CA ARG A 222 -10.67 -5.83 32.04
C ARG A 222 -9.24 -6.36 32.21
N ALA A 223 -8.95 -6.99 33.34
CA ALA A 223 -7.63 -7.58 33.59
C ALA A 223 -7.33 -8.73 32.62
N GLU A 224 -8.31 -9.58 32.30
CA GLU A 224 -8.18 -10.63 31.29
C GLU A 224 -7.96 -10.06 29.89
N LYS A 225 -8.79 -9.09 29.45
CA LYS A 225 -8.61 -8.41 28.15
C LYS A 225 -7.24 -7.75 28.03
N ARG A 226 -6.74 -7.11 29.10
CA ARG A 226 -5.38 -6.54 29.10
C ARG A 226 -4.32 -7.61 28.90
N ARG A 227 -4.42 -8.74 29.60
CA ARG A 227 -3.49 -9.87 29.43
C ARG A 227 -3.52 -10.45 28.02
N GLU A 228 -4.72 -10.60 27.45
CA GLU A 228 -4.88 -11.07 26.06
C GLU A 228 -4.28 -10.09 25.05
N SER A 229 -4.56 -8.79 25.18
CA SER A 229 -3.99 -7.75 24.34
C SER A 229 -2.47 -7.68 24.44
N GLU A 230 -1.90 -7.78 25.65
CA GLU A 230 -0.45 -7.82 25.86
C GLU A 230 0.20 -9.07 25.26
N ARG A 231 -0.47 -10.21 25.34
CA ARG A 231 0.00 -11.45 24.71
C ARG A 231 -0.01 -11.30 23.19
N LEU A 232 -1.13 -10.83 22.60
CA LEU A 232 -1.24 -10.64 21.16
C LEU A 232 -0.23 -9.60 20.65
N LYS A 233 0.02 -8.53 21.40
CA LYS A 233 1.05 -7.54 21.07
C LYS A 233 2.44 -8.19 21.01
N ARG A 234 2.79 -9.04 21.98
CA ARG A 234 4.04 -9.80 21.96
C ARG A 234 4.13 -10.74 20.76
N GLU A 235 3.07 -11.48 20.46
CA GLU A 235 3.03 -12.36 19.28
C GLU A 235 3.23 -11.57 17.97
N LEU A 236 2.65 -10.37 17.85
CA LEU A 236 2.83 -9.48 16.70
C LEU A 236 4.26 -8.91 16.61
N ASP A 237 4.85 -8.53 17.75
CA ASP A 237 6.22 -8.02 17.81
C ASP A 237 7.24 -9.12 17.46
N GLU A 238 7.07 -10.34 17.97
CA GLU A 238 7.90 -11.51 17.63
C GLU A 238 7.79 -11.86 16.13
N ALA A 239 6.58 -11.83 15.58
CA ALA A 239 6.36 -12.05 14.15
C ALA A 239 7.01 -10.95 13.29
N TYR A 240 6.96 -9.69 13.75
CA TYR A 240 7.66 -8.59 13.11
C TYR A 240 9.18 -8.80 13.09
N GLU A 241 9.79 -9.16 14.23
CA GLU A 241 11.24 -9.39 14.33
C GLU A 241 11.69 -10.54 13.41
N GLN A 242 10.93 -11.63 13.36
CA GLN A 242 11.18 -12.75 12.46
C GLN A 242 11.11 -12.31 10.98
N ALA A 243 10.04 -11.61 10.59
CA ALA A 243 9.88 -11.11 9.24
C ALA A 243 10.99 -10.12 8.85
N PHE A 244 11.39 -9.25 9.78
CA PHE A 244 12.49 -8.30 9.57
C PHE A 244 13.82 -9.01 9.34
N GLU A 245 14.11 -10.08 10.09
CA GLU A 245 15.33 -10.86 9.86
C GLU A 245 15.30 -11.66 8.56
N GLU A 246 14.18 -12.31 8.24
CA GLU A 246 14.02 -13.06 6.99
C GLU A 246 14.19 -12.16 5.77
N ALA A 247 13.68 -10.92 5.83
CA ALA A 247 13.76 -9.96 4.75
C ALA A 247 15.19 -9.59 4.34
N LYS A 248 16.20 -9.74 5.23
CA LYS A 248 17.62 -9.53 4.88
C LYS A 248 18.13 -10.49 3.81
N TYR A 249 17.52 -11.67 3.70
CA TYR A 249 17.93 -12.74 2.80
C TYR A 249 17.03 -12.87 1.57
N GLN A 250 15.95 -12.10 1.51
CA GLN A 250 15.03 -12.08 0.38
C GLN A 250 15.41 -10.96 -0.59
N PRO A 251 15.04 -11.08 -1.88
CA PRO A 251 15.10 -9.96 -2.79
C PRO A 251 14.32 -8.77 -2.23
N PRO A 252 14.86 -7.54 -2.27
CA PRO A 252 14.13 -6.37 -1.83
C PRO A 252 12.88 -6.15 -2.71
N PRO A 253 11.81 -5.57 -2.16
CA PRO A 253 10.64 -5.21 -2.95
C PRO A 253 11.01 -4.17 -4.03
N PRO A 254 10.23 -4.04 -5.12
CA PRO A 254 10.57 -3.23 -6.28
C PRO A 254 10.97 -1.79 -5.95
N GLU A 255 10.27 -1.14 -5.02
CA GLU A 255 10.53 0.23 -4.57
C GLU A 255 11.90 0.35 -3.86
N VAL A 256 12.27 -0.62 -3.03
CA VAL A 256 13.58 -0.64 -2.35
C VAL A 256 14.69 -0.98 -3.34
N ALA A 257 14.45 -1.91 -4.27
CA ALA A 257 15.39 -2.25 -5.33
C ALA A 257 15.70 -1.05 -6.23
N ALA A 258 14.65 -0.31 -6.63
CA ALA A 258 14.75 0.92 -7.40
C ALA A 258 15.49 2.03 -6.65
N TYR A 259 15.14 2.28 -5.38
CA TYR A 259 15.84 3.26 -4.55
C TYR A 259 17.34 2.92 -4.49
N ARG A 260 17.69 1.66 -4.23
CA ARG A 260 19.09 1.22 -4.17
C ARG A 260 19.84 1.49 -5.48
N LYS A 261 19.20 1.27 -6.62
CA LYS A 261 19.81 1.52 -7.93
C LYS A 261 20.05 3.02 -8.16
N VAL A 262 19.10 3.87 -7.78
CA VAL A 262 19.17 5.33 -8.00
C VAL A 262 20.11 6.03 -7.00
N PHE A 263 20.02 5.69 -5.72
CA PHE A 263 20.77 6.32 -4.64
C PHE A 263 22.09 5.61 -4.32
N GLY A 264 22.29 4.38 -4.78
CA GLY A 264 23.52 3.61 -4.54
C GLY A 264 23.62 3.01 -3.13
N ARG A 265 22.55 3.09 -2.33
CA ARG A 265 22.47 2.57 -0.96
C ARG A 265 21.07 2.04 -0.66
N LEU A 266 20.93 1.17 0.34
CA LEU A 266 19.60 0.81 0.84
C LEU A 266 18.97 2.03 1.54
N PRO A 267 17.63 2.18 1.46
CA PRO A 267 16.95 3.22 2.20
C PRO A 267 17.05 2.93 3.69
N GLU A 268 17.06 3.99 4.50
CA GLU A 268 16.96 3.84 5.95
C GLU A 268 15.68 3.08 6.31
N GLY A 269 15.78 2.19 7.30
CA GLY A 269 14.66 1.36 7.78
C GLY A 269 14.42 0.06 7.01
N PHE A 270 15.06 -0.16 5.85
CA PHE A 270 15.06 -1.49 5.23
C PHE A 270 16.08 -2.43 5.90
N PRO A 271 15.74 -3.69 6.19
CA PRO A 271 16.68 -4.66 6.75
C PRO A 271 17.79 -4.99 5.74
N GLY A 272 18.98 -4.44 5.98
CA GLY A 272 20.18 -4.69 5.20
C GLY A 272 21.44 -4.45 6.01
N SER A 273 22.49 -5.21 5.68
CA SER A 273 23.81 -5.19 6.33
C SER A 273 24.56 -3.87 6.16
#